data_AF-A0A174HGP1-F1
#
_entry.id   AF-A0A174HGP1-F1
#
_cell.length_a   1.000
_cell.length_b   1.000
_cell.length_c   1.000
_cell.angle_alpha   90.00
_cell.angle_beta   90.00
_cell.angle_gamma   90.00
#
_symmetry.space_group_name_H-M   'P 1'
#
loop_
_entity.id
_entity.type
_entity.pdbx_description
1 polymer ?
#
loop_
_entity_poly.entity_id
_entity_poly.type
_entity_poly.pdbx_seq_one_letter_code
_entity_poly.pdbx_strand_id
1 'polypeptide(L)'
;MKKFNFICLSILYSICSFAQQQSIPVPKPHQLKWHEAEMGAVFHYDLHVFDGIRYGQGNNRINPIEDYNIFNPTELNTDQWVQAAKAAGCKFAVLTATHETGFGLWQSDVNPYCLKAVKWKDGKGDIVRDFVNSCRKYGLQPGIYIGIRWNSLLGIHNFKAEGEGEFARNRQAWYKRLCENMVTELCTRYGDLYMIWFDGGADDPRGDGPNVEPIVNKYQPDCLFYHNVDRADFRWGGSEAGTVEYPCWSTFPYPYSHSNATEPARNHNILLKHGDKDGKYWVPAMADTPLRGANGRHEWFWEPDDENNIYPLDALMDKYEKSVGRNATLILGLTPDPTGLIPIGDTQRLKEMGDEINRRFSSPIAKTLGQKKSLTLNLGKKQTVNYCIIQENIKNGERIRQYKIEAKVNGKWQSVCSGESVGHKRIEKFDPIEASALRLTIPESVALPDIINFSTYYIK
;
A
#
# COMPACT_ATOMS: atom_id res chain seq x y z
N MET A 1 -36.01 82.09 12.66
CA MET A 1 -35.49 81.16 13.68
C MET A 1 -36.14 79.80 13.52
N LYS A 2 -35.42 78.79 13.01
CA LYS A 2 -35.42 77.38 13.47
C LYS A 2 -34.49 76.59 12.52
N LYS A 3 -33.46 76.01 13.13
CA LYS A 3 -32.39 75.20 12.52
C LYS A 3 -32.95 73.82 12.18
N PHE A 4 -32.51 73.23 11.07
CA PHE A 4 -32.56 71.77 10.89
C PHE A 4 -31.16 71.28 10.54
N ASN A 5 -30.63 70.44 11.44
CA ASN A 5 -29.30 69.84 11.38
C ASN A 5 -29.30 68.70 10.35
N PHE A 6 -28.32 68.70 9.45
CA PHE A 6 -27.90 67.52 8.70
C PHE A 6 -26.89 66.75 9.56
N ILE A 7 -27.27 65.56 10.05
CA ILE A 7 -26.35 64.58 10.63
C ILE A 7 -26.19 63.49 9.58
N CYS A 8 -25.06 63.50 8.87
CA CYS A 8 -24.63 62.35 8.06
C CYS A 8 -24.00 61.31 8.99
N LEU A 9 -24.68 60.18 9.15
CA LEU A 9 -24.22 59.03 9.91
C LEU A 9 -23.45 58.09 8.95
N SER A 10 -22.13 58.18 8.92
CA SER A 10 -21.27 57.23 8.19
C SER A 10 -21.02 55.99 9.05
N ILE A 11 -21.80 54.93 8.81
CA ILE A 11 -21.56 53.61 9.39
C ILE A 11 -20.46 52.91 8.56
N LEU A 12 -19.25 52.83 9.11
CA LEU A 12 -18.19 51.96 8.63
C LEU A 12 -18.55 50.50 8.96
N TYR A 13 -19.08 49.77 7.98
CA TYR A 13 -19.13 48.32 8.03
C TYR A 13 -17.72 47.76 7.85
N SER A 14 -17.08 47.38 8.97
CA SER A 14 -15.92 46.49 8.94
C SER A 14 -16.41 45.10 8.55
N ILE A 15 -16.34 44.78 7.25
CA ILE A 15 -16.51 43.40 6.76
C ILE A 15 -15.27 42.64 7.20
N CYS A 16 -15.33 41.97 8.35
CA CYS A 16 -14.40 40.91 8.68
C CYS A 16 -14.69 39.73 7.75
N SER A 17 -14.04 39.72 6.59
CA SER A 17 -13.95 38.53 5.76
C SER A 17 -13.16 37.48 6.54
N PHE A 18 -13.87 36.61 7.26
CA PHE A 18 -13.30 35.32 7.65
C PHE A 18 -13.05 34.56 6.36
N ALA A 19 -11.84 34.68 5.82
CA ALA A 19 -11.35 33.75 4.81
C ALA A 19 -11.45 32.36 5.44
N GLN A 20 -12.37 31.55 4.94
CA GLN A 20 -12.49 30.15 5.33
C GLN A 20 -11.15 29.50 4.93
N GLN A 21 -10.26 29.31 5.90
CA GLN A 21 -8.97 28.68 5.66
C GLN A 21 -9.28 27.27 5.16
N GLN A 22 -9.10 27.05 3.86
CA GLN A 22 -9.35 25.77 3.24
C GLN A 22 -8.49 24.74 3.97
N SER A 23 -9.13 23.83 4.70
CA SER A 23 -8.43 22.82 5.48
C SER A 23 -7.76 21.86 4.49
N ILE A 24 -6.43 21.85 4.48
CA ILE A 24 -5.64 20.91 3.69
C ILE A 24 -5.93 19.52 4.28
N PRO A 25 -6.37 18.54 3.47
CA PRO A 25 -6.51 17.18 3.95
C PRO A 25 -5.17 16.66 4.47
N VAL A 26 -5.21 15.94 5.58
CA VAL A 26 -4.04 15.35 6.24
C VAL A 26 -4.32 13.88 6.55
N PRO A 27 -3.28 13.03 6.63
CA PRO A 27 -3.45 11.66 7.11
C PRO A 27 -4.02 11.65 8.53
N LYS A 28 -4.92 10.71 8.80
CA LYS A 28 -5.23 10.33 10.19
C LYS A 28 -3.95 9.79 10.85
N PRO A 29 -3.83 9.85 12.20
CA PRO A 29 -2.63 9.38 12.89
C PRO A 29 -2.20 7.96 12.49
N HIS A 30 -3.16 7.05 12.34
CA HIS A 30 -2.89 5.66 11.97
C HIS A 30 -2.53 5.46 10.49
N GLN A 31 -2.71 6.47 9.63
CA GLN A 31 -2.26 6.47 8.23
C GLN A 31 -0.81 6.96 8.08
N LEU A 32 -0.17 7.51 9.12
CA LEU A 32 1.23 7.94 9.01
C LEU A 32 2.17 6.75 8.79
N LYS A 33 1.94 5.65 9.51
CA LYS A 33 2.71 4.40 9.34
C LYS A 33 2.57 3.77 7.96
N TRP A 34 1.55 4.15 7.17
CA TRP A 34 1.42 3.76 5.76
C TRP A 34 2.53 4.38 4.92
N HIS A 35 2.67 5.70 5.03
CA HIS A 35 3.66 6.49 4.32
C HIS A 35 5.08 6.13 4.77
N GLU A 36 5.30 6.11 6.10
CA GLU A 36 6.61 5.87 6.70
C GLU A 36 7.17 4.48 6.41
N ALA A 37 6.30 3.49 6.15
CA ALA A 37 6.73 2.15 5.81
C ALA A 37 7.45 2.09 4.47
N GLU A 38 6.95 2.82 3.47
CA GLU A 38 7.40 2.84 2.06
C GLU A 38 7.33 1.50 1.32
N MET A 39 7.69 0.40 1.98
CA MET A 39 7.68 -0.95 1.44
C MET A 39 7.08 -1.95 2.43
N GLY A 40 6.34 -2.91 1.88
CA GLY A 40 5.88 -4.10 2.59
C GLY A 40 5.88 -5.33 1.70
N ALA A 41 5.51 -6.47 2.29
CA ALA A 41 5.35 -7.73 1.56
C ALA A 41 3.96 -8.31 1.82
N VAL A 42 3.42 -9.04 0.84
CA VAL A 42 2.24 -9.89 1.02
C VAL A 42 2.61 -11.33 0.63
N PHE A 43 2.34 -12.26 1.52
CA PHE A 43 2.59 -13.68 1.35
C PHE A 43 1.28 -14.36 0.99
N HIS A 44 1.19 -14.86 -0.24
CA HIS A 44 0.04 -15.65 -0.68
C HIS A 44 0.34 -17.12 -0.50
N TYR A 45 -0.53 -17.80 0.24
CA TYR A 45 -0.43 -19.20 0.53
C TYR A 45 -1.83 -19.79 0.71
N ASP A 46 -2.11 -20.86 -0.01
CA ASP A 46 -3.39 -21.58 -0.01
C ASP A 46 -3.11 -23.04 -0.46
N LEU A 47 -4.12 -23.91 -0.40
CA LEU A 47 -3.99 -25.34 -0.64
C LEU A 47 -3.41 -25.70 -2.02
N HIS A 48 -3.79 -24.96 -3.06
CA HIS A 48 -3.36 -25.24 -4.44
C HIS A 48 -1.86 -25.02 -4.67
N VAL A 49 -1.12 -24.37 -3.75
CA VAL A 49 0.35 -24.32 -3.82
C VAL A 49 0.96 -25.74 -3.85
N PHE A 50 0.25 -26.72 -3.30
CA PHE A 50 0.71 -28.10 -3.12
C PHE A 50 0.22 -29.08 -4.19
N ASP A 51 -0.53 -28.61 -5.21
CA ASP A 51 -1.14 -29.49 -6.21
C ASP A 51 -0.18 -29.93 -7.33
N GLY A 52 1.02 -29.32 -7.38
CA GLY A 52 2.07 -29.66 -8.34
C GLY A 52 1.82 -29.14 -9.76
N ILE A 53 0.86 -28.22 -9.94
CA ILE A 53 0.54 -27.61 -11.23
C ILE A 53 0.54 -26.08 -11.16
N ARG A 54 0.31 -25.44 -12.32
CA ARG A 54 0.20 -23.99 -12.41
C ARG A 54 -1.15 -23.50 -11.90
N TYR A 55 -1.14 -22.31 -11.32
CA TYR A 55 -2.31 -21.68 -10.75
C TYR A 55 -3.26 -21.18 -11.85
N GLY A 56 -4.48 -21.72 -11.85
CA GLY A 56 -5.56 -21.27 -12.72
C GLY A 56 -6.65 -20.56 -11.93
N GLN A 57 -6.55 -19.25 -11.73
CA GLN A 57 -7.49 -18.45 -10.91
C GLN A 57 -8.97 -18.75 -11.20
N GLY A 58 -9.38 -18.73 -12.48
CA GLY A 58 -10.78 -19.00 -12.86
C GLY A 58 -11.26 -20.40 -12.46
N ASN A 59 -10.37 -21.39 -12.52
CA ASN A 59 -10.66 -22.76 -12.11
C ASN A 59 -10.70 -22.87 -10.58
N ASN A 60 -9.69 -22.34 -9.89
CA ASN A 60 -9.55 -22.40 -8.42
C ASN A 60 -10.76 -21.79 -7.68
N ARG A 61 -11.30 -20.68 -8.19
CA ARG A 61 -12.46 -20.00 -7.60
C ARG A 61 -13.76 -20.81 -7.62
N ILE A 62 -13.89 -21.81 -8.48
CA ILE A 62 -15.15 -22.55 -8.69
C ILE A 62 -15.00 -24.06 -8.49
N ASN A 63 -13.78 -24.59 -8.36
CA ASN A 63 -13.53 -26.00 -8.11
C ASN A 63 -12.99 -26.16 -6.67
N PRO A 64 -13.76 -26.74 -5.74
CA PRO A 64 -13.24 -27.12 -4.43
C PRO A 64 -12.03 -28.04 -4.54
N ILE A 65 -11.09 -27.91 -3.61
CA ILE A 65 -9.91 -28.78 -3.54
C ILE A 65 -10.34 -30.20 -3.15
N GLU A 66 -9.96 -31.19 -3.95
CA GLU A 66 -10.33 -32.60 -3.78
C GLU A 66 -9.79 -33.21 -2.47
N ASP A 67 -8.51 -32.99 -2.16
CA ASP A 67 -7.88 -33.42 -0.90
C ASP A 67 -7.05 -32.29 -0.29
N TYR A 68 -7.57 -31.67 0.76
CA TYR A 68 -6.85 -30.62 1.50
C TYR A 68 -5.62 -31.14 2.27
N ASN A 69 -5.42 -32.45 2.42
CA ASN A 69 -4.22 -33.01 3.07
C ASN A 69 -2.95 -32.94 2.20
N ILE A 70 -3.07 -32.52 0.93
CA ILE A 70 -1.88 -32.11 0.15
C ILE A 70 -1.13 -30.96 0.85
N PHE A 71 -1.82 -30.17 1.68
CA PHE A 71 -1.22 -29.16 2.52
C PHE A 71 -0.34 -29.80 3.61
N ASN A 72 0.97 -29.84 3.36
CA ASN A 72 1.93 -30.45 4.28
C ASN A 72 3.33 -29.79 4.19
N PRO A 73 3.48 -28.51 4.58
CA PRO A 73 4.77 -27.84 4.55
C PRO A 73 5.67 -28.31 5.70
N THR A 74 6.48 -29.33 5.43
CA THR A 74 7.30 -30.03 6.46
C THR A 74 8.43 -29.18 7.02
N GLU A 75 8.83 -28.13 6.31
CA GLU A 75 9.94 -27.24 6.65
C GLU A 75 9.46 -25.80 6.94
N LEU A 76 8.15 -25.62 7.20
CA LEU A 76 7.54 -24.32 7.42
C LEU A 76 8.34 -23.48 8.42
N ASN A 77 8.80 -22.31 7.96
CA ASN A 77 9.51 -21.36 8.80
C ASN A 77 9.17 -19.91 8.46
N THR A 78 8.20 -19.35 9.19
CA THR A 78 7.78 -17.95 9.02
C THR A 78 8.86 -16.94 9.45
N ASP A 79 9.88 -17.35 10.23
CA ASP A 79 11.03 -16.48 10.48
C ASP A 79 11.80 -16.23 9.18
N GLN A 80 12.01 -17.29 8.39
CA GLN A 80 12.72 -17.19 7.11
C GLN A 80 11.96 -16.29 6.13
N TRP A 81 10.63 -16.34 6.13
CA TRP A 81 9.77 -15.48 5.31
C TRP A 81 9.96 -14.00 5.66
N VAL A 82 9.83 -13.69 6.95
CA VAL A 82 9.92 -12.31 7.45
C VAL A 82 11.33 -11.76 7.30
N GLN A 83 12.37 -12.58 7.49
CA GLN A 83 13.75 -12.19 7.26
C GLN A 83 14.01 -11.86 5.78
N ALA A 84 13.46 -12.65 4.85
CA ALA A 84 13.58 -12.39 3.42
C ALA A 84 12.93 -11.04 3.03
N ALA A 85 11.70 -10.79 3.49
CA ALA A 85 11.03 -9.49 3.26
C ALA A 85 11.81 -8.33 3.90
N LYS A 86 12.31 -8.50 5.14
CA LYS A 86 13.11 -7.49 5.82
C LYS A 86 14.40 -7.15 5.04
N ALA A 87 15.03 -8.14 4.42
CA ALA A 87 16.24 -7.96 3.63
C ALA A 87 16.02 -7.02 2.42
N ALA A 88 14.80 -6.99 1.85
CA ALA A 88 14.43 -6.03 0.80
C ALA A 88 14.08 -4.62 1.32
N GLY A 89 14.00 -4.44 2.64
CA GLY A 89 13.65 -3.17 3.27
C GLY A 89 12.21 -3.06 3.74
N CYS A 90 11.38 -4.09 3.58
CA CYS A 90 9.98 -4.09 4.01
C CYS A 90 9.83 -3.78 5.51
N LYS A 91 8.81 -2.99 5.86
CA LYS A 91 8.47 -2.55 7.24
C LYS A 91 7.19 -3.16 7.78
N PHE A 92 6.39 -3.75 6.90
CA PHE A 92 5.23 -4.56 7.25
C PHE A 92 5.18 -5.80 6.36
N ALA A 93 4.43 -6.79 6.82
CA ALA A 93 4.22 -8.04 6.10
C ALA A 93 2.78 -8.50 6.31
N VAL A 94 2.13 -8.96 5.25
CA VAL A 94 0.72 -9.39 5.23
C VAL A 94 0.65 -10.87 4.83
N LEU A 95 -0.19 -11.66 5.48
CA LEU A 95 -0.45 -13.06 5.12
C LEU A 95 -1.90 -13.25 4.68
N THR A 96 -2.13 -14.01 3.61
CA THR A 96 -3.46 -14.51 3.24
C THR A 96 -3.95 -15.52 4.28
N ALA A 97 -4.74 -15.08 5.27
CA ALA A 97 -5.37 -15.98 6.23
C ALA A 97 -6.41 -16.87 5.54
N THR A 98 -7.13 -16.32 4.57
CA THR A 98 -7.88 -17.03 3.53
C THR A 98 -7.58 -16.40 2.18
N HIS A 99 -7.78 -17.14 1.10
CA HIS A 99 -7.83 -16.60 -0.26
C HIS A 99 -9.10 -17.06 -0.98
N GLU A 100 -9.03 -17.98 -1.94
CA GLU A 100 -10.16 -18.31 -2.82
C GLU A 100 -10.77 -19.69 -2.55
N THR A 101 -9.98 -20.63 -2.01
CA THR A 101 -10.48 -21.98 -1.70
C THR A 101 -11.47 -21.97 -0.52
N GLY A 102 -11.40 -20.92 0.30
CA GLY A 102 -12.08 -20.83 1.59
C GLY A 102 -11.30 -21.42 2.76
N PHE A 103 -10.11 -22.01 2.51
CA PHE A 103 -9.30 -22.62 3.55
C PHE A 103 -8.65 -21.58 4.47
N GLY A 104 -8.76 -21.78 5.78
CA GLY A 104 -8.20 -20.89 6.80
C GLY A 104 -6.84 -21.34 7.33
N LEU A 105 -5.83 -20.49 7.24
CA LEU A 105 -4.47 -20.72 7.75
C LEU A 105 -4.32 -20.51 9.28
N TRP A 106 -5.38 -20.67 10.05
CA TRP A 106 -5.37 -20.51 11.50
C TRP A 106 -6.30 -21.49 12.22
N GLN A 107 -6.23 -21.50 13.55
CA GLN A 107 -7.11 -22.28 14.41
C GLN A 107 -8.47 -21.57 14.59
N SER A 108 -9.33 -21.63 13.58
CA SER A 108 -10.68 -21.04 13.62
C SER A 108 -11.66 -21.92 14.39
N ASP A 109 -12.56 -21.30 15.15
CA ASP A 109 -13.69 -21.97 15.79
C ASP A 109 -15.00 -21.79 14.99
N VAL A 110 -14.97 -20.98 13.92
CA VAL A 110 -16.14 -20.71 13.07
C VAL A 110 -16.00 -21.22 11.64
N ASN A 111 -14.77 -21.27 11.11
CA ASN A 111 -14.48 -21.92 9.84
C ASN A 111 -13.89 -23.32 10.08
N PRO A 112 -14.66 -24.41 9.93
CA PRO A 112 -14.13 -25.76 10.10
C PRO A 112 -13.14 -26.15 9.00
N TYR A 113 -13.17 -25.47 7.85
CA TYR A 113 -12.23 -25.67 6.75
C TYR A 113 -10.96 -24.84 6.98
N CYS A 114 -10.20 -25.24 7.99
CA CYS A 114 -8.98 -24.58 8.41
C CYS A 114 -7.91 -25.60 8.84
N LEU A 115 -6.80 -25.13 9.38
CA LEU A 115 -5.68 -25.98 9.84
C LEU A 115 -6.07 -27.03 10.90
N LYS A 116 -7.26 -26.96 11.51
CA LYS A 116 -7.80 -28.04 12.36
C LYS A 116 -8.11 -29.32 11.59
N ALA A 117 -8.38 -29.23 10.28
CA ALA A 117 -8.81 -30.34 9.45
C ALA A 117 -7.65 -31.18 8.88
N VAL A 118 -6.46 -30.59 8.72
CA VAL A 118 -5.32 -31.24 8.04
C VAL A 118 -4.53 -32.15 8.97
N LYS A 119 -3.86 -33.16 8.40
CA LYS A 119 -2.89 -34.01 9.12
C LYS A 119 -1.61 -33.27 9.53
N TRP A 120 -1.24 -32.22 8.79
CA TRP A 120 -0.04 -31.44 9.09
C TRP A 120 -0.09 -30.88 10.51
N LYS A 121 1.00 -31.10 11.27
CA LYS A 121 1.10 -30.80 12.71
C LYS A 121 -0.09 -31.33 13.53
N ASP A 122 -0.66 -32.48 13.17
CA ASP A 122 -1.79 -33.12 13.87
C ASP A 122 -3.01 -32.17 14.03
N GLY A 123 -3.26 -31.34 13.01
CA GLY A 123 -4.33 -30.34 13.03
C GLY A 123 -4.14 -29.23 14.06
N LYS A 124 -2.93 -29.09 14.65
CA LYS A 124 -2.62 -28.08 15.70
C LYS A 124 -1.85 -26.88 15.20
N GLY A 125 -1.49 -26.85 13.92
CA GLY A 125 -0.77 -25.72 13.34
C GLY A 125 -1.62 -24.44 13.28
N ASP A 126 -0.96 -23.30 13.40
CA ASP A 126 -1.56 -21.96 13.30
C ASP A 126 -0.56 -21.03 12.60
N ILE A 127 -0.65 -20.95 11.27
CA ILE A 127 0.35 -20.21 10.48
C ILE A 127 0.18 -18.70 10.66
N VAL A 128 -1.04 -18.20 10.87
CA VAL A 128 -1.25 -16.79 11.23
C VAL A 128 -0.51 -16.47 12.53
N ARG A 129 -0.58 -17.33 13.56
CA ARG A 129 0.18 -17.14 14.81
C ARG A 129 1.69 -17.16 14.59
N ASP A 130 2.20 -18.16 13.89
CA ASP A 130 3.63 -18.29 13.58
C ASP A 130 4.12 -17.03 12.83
N PHE A 131 3.34 -16.55 11.86
CA PHE A 131 3.63 -15.37 11.06
C PHE A 131 3.67 -14.07 11.87
N VAL A 132 2.62 -13.76 12.64
CA VAL A 132 2.59 -12.51 13.42
C VAL A 132 3.69 -12.48 14.49
N ASN A 133 4.07 -13.64 15.03
CA ASN A 133 5.18 -13.80 15.95
C ASN A 133 6.52 -13.49 15.27
N SER A 134 6.77 -14.07 14.09
CA SER A 134 7.98 -13.79 13.30
C SER A 134 8.08 -12.30 12.92
N CYS A 135 6.97 -11.70 12.47
CA CYS A 135 6.91 -10.27 12.16
C CYS A 135 7.41 -9.43 13.35
N ARG A 136 6.82 -9.64 14.53
CA ARG A 136 7.22 -8.93 15.75
C ARG A 136 8.66 -9.22 16.17
N LYS A 137 9.11 -10.48 16.07
CA LYS A 137 10.48 -10.89 16.37
C LYS A 137 11.52 -10.10 15.56
N TYR A 138 11.23 -9.81 14.29
CA TYR A 138 12.16 -9.10 13.41
C TYR A 138 11.82 -7.62 13.19
N GLY A 139 10.81 -7.08 13.89
CA GLY A 139 10.43 -5.67 13.84
C GLY A 139 9.67 -5.27 12.57
N LEU A 140 8.94 -6.19 11.95
CA LEU A 140 7.96 -5.89 10.91
C LEU A 140 6.57 -5.85 11.52
N GLN A 141 5.72 -4.95 11.04
CA GLN A 141 4.34 -4.83 11.49
C GLN A 141 3.46 -5.86 10.76
N PRO A 142 2.78 -6.78 11.46
CA PRO A 142 1.97 -7.82 10.81
C PRO A 142 0.61 -7.27 10.35
N GLY A 143 0.22 -7.56 9.11
CA GLY A 143 -1.14 -7.39 8.60
C GLY A 143 -1.75 -8.73 8.19
N ILE A 144 -3.07 -8.75 7.98
CA ILE A 144 -3.80 -9.95 7.58
C ILE A 144 -4.63 -9.65 6.34
N TYR A 145 -4.53 -10.51 5.34
CA TYR A 145 -5.40 -10.55 4.18
C TYR A 145 -6.49 -11.60 4.37
N ILE A 146 -7.72 -11.29 3.97
CA ILE A 146 -8.90 -12.16 4.12
C ILE A 146 -9.67 -12.19 2.80
N GLY A 147 -9.58 -13.30 2.08
CA GLY A 147 -10.44 -13.60 0.94
C GLY A 147 -11.85 -13.99 1.40
N ILE A 148 -12.82 -13.15 1.08
CA ILE A 148 -14.26 -13.39 1.32
C ILE A 148 -15.11 -13.28 0.05
N ARG A 149 -14.50 -12.79 -1.04
CA ARG A 149 -15.13 -12.59 -2.34
C ARG A 149 -15.41 -13.90 -3.06
N TRP A 150 -14.51 -14.86 -2.88
CA TRP A 150 -14.57 -16.20 -3.47
C TRP A 150 -14.41 -17.22 -2.36
N ASN A 151 -15.20 -18.29 -2.44
CA ASN A 151 -15.03 -19.46 -1.60
C ASN A 151 -15.56 -20.66 -2.37
N SER A 152 -14.65 -21.43 -2.99
CA SER A 152 -15.05 -22.55 -3.85
C SER A 152 -15.79 -23.63 -3.05
N LEU A 153 -15.36 -23.93 -1.82
CA LEU A 153 -16.02 -24.92 -0.96
C LEU A 153 -17.46 -24.52 -0.59
N LEU A 154 -17.68 -23.25 -0.25
CA LEU A 154 -18.97 -22.75 0.22
C LEU A 154 -19.87 -22.19 -0.90
N GLY A 155 -19.47 -22.32 -2.17
CA GLY A 155 -20.25 -21.84 -3.31
C GLY A 155 -20.50 -20.33 -3.25
N ILE A 156 -19.45 -19.56 -2.95
CA ILE A 156 -19.48 -18.10 -2.96
C ILE A 156 -18.74 -17.60 -4.18
N HIS A 157 -19.45 -16.85 -5.03
CA HIS A 157 -18.93 -16.28 -6.26
C HIS A 157 -19.17 -14.77 -6.27
N ASN A 158 -18.10 -13.98 -6.26
CA ASN A 158 -18.16 -12.52 -6.22
C ASN A 158 -19.07 -11.99 -5.10
N PHE A 159 -18.76 -12.38 -3.86
CA PHE A 159 -19.48 -12.11 -2.60
C PHE A 159 -20.84 -12.78 -2.44
N LYS A 160 -21.39 -13.39 -3.50
CA LYS A 160 -22.74 -13.96 -3.51
C LYS A 160 -22.72 -15.45 -3.28
N ALA A 161 -23.54 -15.91 -2.34
CA ALA A 161 -23.88 -17.31 -2.19
C ALA A 161 -24.76 -17.76 -3.36
N GLU A 162 -24.33 -18.82 -4.06
CA GLU A 162 -25.11 -19.38 -5.16
C GLU A 162 -26.44 -19.98 -4.68
N GLY A 163 -27.45 -19.90 -5.55
CA GLY A 163 -28.82 -20.35 -5.29
C GLY A 163 -29.86 -19.25 -5.51
N GLU A 164 -31.12 -19.55 -5.22
CA GLU A 164 -32.23 -18.61 -5.42
C GLU A 164 -33.18 -18.54 -4.21
N GLY A 165 -34.07 -17.55 -4.23
CA GLY A 165 -35.19 -17.45 -3.31
C GLY A 165 -34.78 -17.31 -1.84
N GLU A 166 -35.54 -17.96 -0.95
CA GLU A 166 -35.32 -17.91 0.49
C GLU A 166 -34.01 -18.58 0.92
N PHE A 167 -33.65 -19.67 0.25
CA PHE A 167 -32.40 -20.39 0.50
C PHE A 167 -31.18 -19.47 0.32
N ALA A 168 -31.07 -18.78 -0.82
CA ALA A 168 -29.94 -17.89 -1.07
C ALA A 168 -29.88 -16.73 -0.06
N ARG A 169 -31.03 -16.13 0.28
CA ARG A 169 -31.08 -15.06 1.29
C ARG A 169 -30.58 -15.53 2.66
N ASN A 170 -31.02 -16.69 3.11
CA ASN A 170 -30.61 -17.26 4.39
C ASN A 170 -29.12 -17.64 4.39
N ARG A 171 -28.63 -18.23 3.29
CA ARG A 171 -27.22 -18.59 3.10
C ARG A 171 -26.32 -17.36 3.04
N GLN A 172 -26.72 -16.30 2.32
CA GLN A 172 -25.99 -15.04 2.27
C GLN A 172 -25.89 -14.40 3.66
N ALA A 173 -27.00 -14.32 4.40
CA ALA A 173 -27.00 -13.77 5.76
C ALA A 173 -26.14 -14.60 6.72
N TRP A 174 -26.12 -15.93 6.57
CA TRP A 174 -25.21 -16.80 7.32
C TRP A 174 -23.74 -16.56 6.94
N TYR A 175 -23.43 -16.47 5.64
CA TYR A 175 -22.06 -16.26 5.16
C TYR A 175 -21.50 -14.91 5.62
N LYS A 176 -22.31 -13.84 5.62
CA LYS A 176 -21.96 -12.55 6.20
C LYS A 176 -21.53 -12.68 7.66
N ARG A 177 -22.31 -13.39 8.48
CA ARG A 177 -21.97 -13.64 9.90
C ARG A 177 -20.74 -14.52 10.07
N LEU A 178 -20.53 -15.50 9.19
CA LEU A 178 -19.31 -16.30 9.17
C LEU A 178 -18.09 -15.40 8.96
N CYS A 179 -18.12 -14.54 7.94
CA CYS A 179 -17.05 -13.58 7.66
C CYS A 179 -16.82 -12.60 8.81
N GLU A 180 -17.88 -12.04 9.41
CA GLU A 180 -17.79 -11.17 10.60
C GLU A 180 -17.10 -11.88 11.77
N ASN A 181 -17.43 -13.15 12.01
CA ASN A 181 -16.80 -13.94 13.06
C ASN A 181 -15.34 -14.28 12.74
N MET A 182 -15.01 -14.65 11.49
CA MET A 182 -13.61 -14.87 11.07
C MET A 182 -12.76 -13.61 11.27
N VAL A 183 -13.28 -12.45 10.85
CA VAL A 183 -12.62 -11.15 11.09
C VAL A 183 -12.45 -10.88 12.58
N THR A 184 -13.47 -11.19 13.40
CA THR A 184 -13.38 -11.03 14.85
C THR A 184 -12.26 -11.90 15.45
N GLU A 185 -12.13 -13.17 15.05
CA GLU A 185 -11.03 -14.03 15.51
C GLU A 185 -9.66 -13.45 15.14
N LEU A 186 -9.50 -13.04 13.89
CA LEU A 186 -8.24 -12.49 13.38
C LEU A 186 -7.87 -11.16 14.05
N CYS A 187 -8.86 -10.31 14.33
CA CYS A 187 -8.66 -9.04 15.01
C CYS A 187 -8.47 -9.14 16.53
N THR A 188 -8.74 -10.29 17.16
CA THR A 188 -8.72 -10.41 18.64
C THR A 188 -7.70 -11.40 19.19
N ARG A 189 -7.21 -12.35 18.38
CA ARG A 189 -6.34 -13.46 18.84
C ARG A 189 -4.86 -13.31 18.49
N TYR A 190 -4.52 -12.32 17.66
CA TYR A 190 -3.19 -12.19 17.05
C TYR A 190 -2.48 -10.88 17.38
N GLY A 191 -2.96 -10.12 18.37
CA GLY A 191 -2.41 -8.82 18.79
C GLY A 191 -2.72 -7.70 17.79
N ASP A 192 -2.05 -6.55 17.95
CA ASP A 192 -2.27 -5.39 17.09
C ASP A 192 -1.79 -5.64 15.66
N LEU A 193 -2.59 -5.20 14.70
CA LEU A 193 -2.38 -5.39 13.27
C LEU A 193 -2.10 -4.06 12.55
N TYR A 194 -1.28 -4.17 11.51
CA TYR A 194 -0.95 -3.06 10.62
C TYR A 194 -2.11 -2.71 9.69
N MET A 195 -2.67 -3.75 9.05
CA MET A 195 -3.79 -3.64 8.13
C MET A 195 -4.66 -4.91 8.16
N ILE A 196 -5.93 -4.73 7.77
CA ILE A 196 -6.79 -5.80 7.25
C ILE A 196 -7.02 -5.50 5.76
N TRP A 197 -6.63 -6.45 4.91
CA TRP A 197 -6.81 -6.41 3.46
C TRP A 197 -7.91 -7.42 3.05
N PHE A 198 -9.00 -6.98 2.44
CA PHE A 198 -10.01 -7.85 1.81
C PHE A 198 -9.81 -7.98 0.29
N ASP A 199 -9.90 -9.20 -0.24
CA ASP A 199 -9.81 -9.46 -1.70
C ASP A 199 -10.86 -8.68 -2.50
N GLY A 200 -10.43 -7.69 -3.29
CA GLY A 200 -11.34 -6.81 -4.01
C GLY A 200 -12.27 -5.99 -3.11
N GLY A 201 -11.94 -5.87 -1.81
CA GLY A 201 -12.77 -5.24 -0.79
C GLY A 201 -13.76 -6.19 -0.11
N ALA A 202 -14.52 -5.66 0.85
CA ALA A 202 -15.57 -6.37 1.59
C ALA A 202 -17.00 -5.98 1.14
N ASP A 203 -17.14 -5.51 -0.09
CA ASP A 203 -18.41 -5.14 -0.74
C ASP A 203 -19.26 -4.15 0.08
N ASP A 204 -20.59 -4.16 -0.07
CA ASP A 204 -21.53 -3.30 0.65
C ASP A 204 -22.12 -4.02 1.87
N PRO A 205 -21.92 -3.54 3.12
CA PRO A 205 -22.52 -4.15 4.31
C PRO A 205 -24.06 -4.15 4.29
N ARG A 206 -24.68 -3.25 3.52
CA ARG A 206 -26.13 -3.18 3.25
C ARG A 206 -26.57 -4.07 2.08
N GLY A 207 -25.62 -4.57 1.30
CA GLY A 207 -25.79 -5.56 0.23
C GLY A 207 -25.22 -6.92 0.63
N ASP A 208 -24.39 -7.49 -0.24
CA ASP A 208 -23.86 -8.85 -0.09
C ASP A 208 -22.67 -8.92 0.89
N GLY A 209 -21.97 -7.80 1.08
CA GLY A 209 -20.81 -7.69 1.97
C GLY A 209 -21.11 -7.86 3.46
N PRO A 210 -20.15 -8.36 4.26
CA PRO A 210 -20.25 -8.44 5.72
C PRO A 210 -20.01 -7.08 6.39
N ASN A 211 -20.57 -6.85 7.59
CA ASN A 211 -20.42 -5.60 8.32
C ASN A 211 -19.13 -5.56 9.17
N VAL A 212 -17.99 -5.53 8.49
CA VAL A 212 -16.65 -5.73 9.10
C VAL A 212 -15.98 -4.46 9.62
N GLU A 213 -16.29 -3.28 9.08
CA GLU A 213 -15.67 -2.03 9.55
C GLU A 213 -15.87 -1.78 11.06
N PRO A 214 -17.08 -1.95 11.64
CA PRO A 214 -17.26 -1.80 13.09
C PRO A 214 -16.43 -2.77 13.92
N ILE A 215 -16.15 -3.97 13.40
CA ILE A 215 -15.33 -4.99 14.06
C ILE A 215 -13.87 -4.53 14.10
N VAL A 216 -13.33 -4.07 12.96
CA VAL A 216 -11.96 -3.53 12.88
C VAL A 216 -11.83 -2.28 13.74
N ASN A 217 -12.77 -1.33 13.67
CA ASN A 217 -12.72 -0.13 14.50
C ASN A 217 -12.74 -0.44 16.01
N LYS A 218 -13.47 -1.47 16.44
CA LYS A 218 -13.59 -1.86 17.85
C LYS A 218 -12.33 -2.54 18.38
N TYR A 219 -11.79 -3.51 17.65
CA TYR A 219 -10.72 -4.37 18.15
C TYR A 219 -9.33 -3.96 17.65
N GLN A 220 -9.26 -3.17 16.58
CA GLN A 220 -8.06 -2.79 15.88
C GLN A 220 -8.13 -1.30 15.47
N PRO A 221 -8.29 -0.36 16.42
CA PRO A 221 -8.58 1.06 16.13
C PRO A 221 -7.46 1.77 15.34
N ASP A 222 -6.22 1.30 15.49
CA ASP A 222 -5.06 1.84 14.75
C ASP A 222 -4.76 1.05 13.46
N CYS A 223 -5.51 0.00 13.14
CA CYS A 223 -5.29 -0.81 11.94
C CYS A 223 -5.82 -0.08 10.69
N LEU A 224 -5.07 -0.18 9.59
CA LEU A 224 -5.54 0.30 8.29
C LEU A 224 -6.66 -0.63 7.79
N PHE A 225 -7.82 -0.07 7.48
CA PHE A 225 -8.93 -0.79 6.90
C PHE A 225 -8.90 -0.71 5.37
N TYR A 226 -8.73 -1.84 4.70
CA TYR A 226 -8.66 -1.89 3.24
C TYR A 226 -9.45 -3.08 2.68
N HIS A 227 -10.63 -2.91 2.10
CA HIS A 227 -11.49 -1.74 2.04
C HIS A 227 -12.94 -2.24 1.86
N ASN A 228 -13.92 -1.35 1.83
CA ASN A 228 -15.28 -1.67 1.40
C ASN A 228 -15.86 -0.47 0.61
N VAL A 229 -17.17 -0.45 0.35
CA VAL A 229 -17.84 0.68 -0.32
C VAL A 229 -17.88 1.98 0.51
N ASP A 230 -17.67 1.90 1.83
CA ASP A 230 -17.77 3.05 2.75
C ASP A 230 -16.40 3.68 3.04
N ARG A 231 -15.34 2.87 3.08
CA ARG A 231 -14.00 3.29 3.51
C ARG A 231 -12.87 2.52 2.85
N ALA A 232 -11.82 3.25 2.49
CA ALA A 232 -10.49 2.72 2.20
C ALA A 232 -9.44 3.64 2.84
N ASP A 233 -8.58 3.10 3.71
CA ASP A 233 -7.51 3.90 4.35
C ASP A 233 -6.30 4.14 3.42
N PHE A 234 -6.25 3.45 2.29
CA PHE A 234 -5.36 3.65 1.15
C PHE A 234 -6.06 3.09 -0.10
N ARG A 235 -5.54 3.34 -1.31
CA ARG A 235 -6.12 2.86 -2.58
C ARG A 235 -5.14 2.03 -3.39
N TRP A 236 -5.62 1.02 -4.08
CA TRP A 236 -4.87 0.39 -5.17
C TRP A 236 -4.52 1.42 -6.25
N GLY A 237 -3.29 1.39 -6.74
CA GLY A 237 -2.74 2.35 -7.70
C GLY A 237 -3.18 2.13 -9.16
N GLY A 238 -4.15 1.26 -9.42
CA GLY A 238 -4.73 1.05 -10.75
C GLY A 238 -3.97 0.06 -11.65
N SER A 239 -2.94 -0.61 -11.14
CA SER A 239 -2.26 -1.75 -11.80
C SER A 239 -1.44 -2.54 -10.79
N GLU A 240 -1.17 -3.82 -11.08
CA GLU A 240 -0.23 -4.67 -10.31
C GLU A 240 1.21 -4.62 -10.88
N ALA A 241 1.54 -3.54 -11.60
CA ALA A 241 2.84 -3.36 -12.23
C ALA A 241 3.94 -2.91 -11.23
N GLY A 242 3.61 -2.68 -9.96
CA GLY A 242 4.55 -2.20 -8.94
C GLY A 242 4.89 -0.72 -9.09
N THR A 243 4.03 0.04 -9.77
CA THR A 243 4.23 1.46 -10.05
C THR A 243 2.91 2.22 -9.95
N VAL A 244 3.00 3.51 -9.65
CA VAL A 244 1.92 4.48 -9.86
C VAL A 244 2.32 5.48 -10.93
N GLU A 245 1.34 6.18 -11.51
CA GLU A 245 1.64 7.26 -12.46
C GLU A 245 2.16 8.51 -11.73
N TYR A 246 2.61 9.51 -12.49
CA TYR A 246 3.07 10.79 -11.95
C TYR A 246 2.35 11.94 -12.67
N PRO A 247 1.82 12.95 -11.96
CA PRO A 247 1.82 13.12 -10.49
C PRO A 247 0.96 12.08 -9.76
N CYS A 248 1.24 11.87 -8.47
CA CYS A 248 0.47 10.98 -7.59
C CYS A 248 0.14 11.67 -6.25
N TRP A 249 -1.13 11.96 -6.05
CA TRP A 249 -1.68 12.64 -4.88
C TRP A 249 -2.26 11.63 -3.90
N SER A 250 -2.10 11.86 -2.59
CA SER A 250 -2.79 11.07 -1.55
C SER A 250 -4.23 11.51 -1.36
N THR A 251 -4.56 12.73 -1.77
CA THR A 251 -5.91 13.24 -1.73
C THR A 251 -6.81 12.56 -2.76
N PHE A 252 -8.07 12.37 -2.40
CA PHE A 252 -9.06 11.63 -3.18
C PHE A 252 -10.45 12.26 -3.05
N PRO A 253 -11.31 12.18 -4.06
CA PRO A 253 -12.65 12.80 -4.02
C PRO A 253 -13.61 12.08 -3.07
N TYR A 254 -13.35 10.81 -2.73
CA TYR A 254 -14.19 9.97 -1.87
C TYR A 254 -13.35 9.33 -0.74
N PRO A 255 -13.96 8.90 0.38
CA PRO A 255 -13.25 8.20 1.47
C PRO A 255 -12.99 6.71 1.19
N TYR A 256 -13.27 6.24 -0.03
CA TYR A 256 -13.13 4.85 -0.48
C TYR A 256 -12.56 4.80 -1.90
N SER A 257 -12.06 3.63 -2.30
CA SER A 257 -11.48 3.36 -3.63
C SER A 257 -12.37 2.49 -4.53
N HIS A 258 -13.50 2.01 -4.02
CA HIS A 258 -14.44 1.18 -4.78
C HIS A 258 -14.89 1.93 -6.05
N SER A 259 -14.91 1.23 -7.19
CA SER A 259 -15.51 1.78 -8.40
C SER A 259 -17.02 1.87 -8.18
N ASN A 260 -17.56 3.09 -8.08
CA ASN A 260 -19.01 3.28 -8.16
C ASN A 260 -19.43 3.13 -9.62
N ALA A 261 -20.51 2.39 -9.89
CA ALA A 261 -21.01 2.07 -11.22
C ALA A 261 -21.38 3.29 -12.10
N THR A 262 -21.33 4.51 -11.55
CA THR A 262 -21.71 5.76 -12.19
C THR A 262 -20.57 6.46 -12.93
N GLU A 263 -19.31 6.11 -12.69
CA GLU A 263 -18.16 6.67 -13.42
C GLU A 263 -17.64 5.67 -14.46
N PRO A 264 -17.29 6.12 -15.69
CA PRO A 264 -16.66 5.24 -16.67
C PRO A 264 -15.39 4.61 -16.09
N ALA A 265 -15.24 3.29 -16.19
CA ALA A 265 -14.10 2.55 -15.61
C ALA A 265 -12.73 3.13 -15.96
N ARG A 266 -12.59 3.70 -17.18
CA ARG A 266 -11.37 4.39 -17.63
C ARG A 266 -11.04 5.62 -16.78
N ASN A 267 -12.05 6.41 -16.40
CA ASN A 267 -11.86 7.61 -15.59
C ASN A 267 -11.48 7.23 -14.16
N HIS A 268 -12.11 6.19 -13.60
CA HIS A 268 -11.75 5.67 -12.27
C HIS A 268 -10.31 5.14 -12.22
N ASN A 269 -9.86 4.41 -13.23
CA ASN A 269 -8.48 3.92 -13.29
C ASN A 269 -7.44 5.05 -13.37
N ILE A 270 -7.74 6.14 -14.07
CA ILE A 270 -6.88 7.34 -14.08
C ILE A 270 -6.84 7.95 -12.67
N LEU A 271 -8.00 8.06 -12.02
CA LEU A 271 -8.11 8.57 -10.66
C LEU A 271 -7.33 7.69 -9.66
N LEU A 272 -7.38 6.36 -9.76
CA LEU A 272 -6.59 5.47 -8.90
C LEU A 272 -5.08 5.70 -9.07
N LYS A 273 -4.63 5.82 -10.31
CA LYS A 273 -3.22 6.01 -10.69
C LYS A 273 -2.63 7.34 -10.23
N HIS A 274 -3.42 8.42 -10.31
CA HIS A 274 -2.95 9.78 -10.06
C HIS A 274 -3.43 10.38 -8.73
N GLY A 275 -4.54 9.91 -8.18
CA GLY A 275 -5.27 10.62 -7.13
C GLY A 275 -5.87 11.94 -7.64
N ASP A 276 -6.38 12.75 -6.72
CA ASP A 276 -6.96 14.05 -7.01
C ASP A 276 -6.39 15.10 -6.06
N LYS A 277 -5.60 16.04 -6.58
CA LYS A 277 -4.97 17.12 -5.79
C LYS A 277 -5.97 18.02 -5.06
N ASP A 278 -7.23 18.07 -5.52
CA ASP A 278 -8.30 18.87 -4.92
C ASP A 278 -9.32 18.01 -4.16
N GLY A 279 -9.05 16.70 -4.06
CA GLY A 279 -9.81 15.74 -3.27
C GLY A 279 -9.84 16.10 -1.79
N LYS A 280 -10.96 15.80 -1.12
CA LYS A 280 -11.21 16.18 0.29
C LYS A 280 -10.80 15.10 1.29
N TYR A 281 -10.58 13.88 0.83
CA TYR A 281 -10.27 12.73 1.67
C TYR A 281 -8.82 12.31 1.49
N TRP A 282 -8.26 11.67 2.52
CA TRP A 282 -6.90 11.16 2.49
C TRP A 282 -6.91 9.65 2.24
N VAL A 283 -6.67 9.24 0.99
CA VAL A 283 -6.68 7.84 0.54
C VAL A 283 -5.40 7.59 -0.27
N PRO A 284 -4.23 7.47 0.38
CA PRO A 284 -2.92 7.41 -0.27
C PRO A 284 -2.75 6.19 -1.16
N ALA A 285 -1.84 6.28 -2.13
CA ALA A 285 -1.66 5.24 -3.14
C ALA A 285 -0.86 4.04 -2.60
N MET A 286 -1.27 2.86 -3.06
CA MET A 286 -0.54 1.59 -2.98
C MET A 286 -0.08 1.24 -4.40
N ALA A 287 1.18 0.82 -4.53
CA ALA A 287 1.65 0.06 -5.67
C ALA A 287 1.86 -1.39 -5.21
N ASP A 288 1.48 -2.36 -6.03
CA ASP A 288 1.69 -3.77 -5.72
C ASP A 288 2.17 -4.53 -6.96
N THR A 289 2.93 -5.61 -6.74
CA THR A 289 3.42 -6.47 -7.82
C THR A 289 3.95 -7.79 -7.24
N PRO A 290 3.76 -8.94 -7.92
CA PRO A 290 4.47 -10.15 -7.55
C PRO A 290 5.98 -10.00 -7.82
N LEU A 291 6.82 -10.62 -6.98
CA LEU A 291 8.25 -10.75 -7.27
C LEU A 291 8.47 -11.60 -8.53
N ARG A 292 7.65 -12.65 -8.71
CA ARG A 292 7.63 -13.56 -9.85
C ARG A 292 6.81 -12.99 -11.01
N GLY A 293 7.23 -11.84 -11.54
CA GLY A 293 6.54 -11.13 -12.62
C GLY A 293 7.36 -10.95 -13.91
N ALA A 294 8.48 -11.64 -14.06
CA ALA A 294 9.33 -11.56 -15.25
C ALA A 294 8.89 -12.55 -16.35
N ASN A 295 9.46 -12.41 -17.54
CA ASN A 295 9.34 -13.38 -18.64
C ASN A 295 7.90 -13.73 -19.05
N GLY A 296 6.96 -12.79 -18.90
CA GLY A 296 5.54 -12.97 -19.22
C GLY A 296 4.71 -13.66 -18.14
N ARG A 297 5.30 -13.92 -16.97
CA ARG A 297 4.62 -14.40 -15.76
C ARG A 297 4.16 -13.24 -14.88
N HIS A 298 3.23 -13.52 -13.98
CA HIS A 298 2.68 -12.56 -13.00
C HIS A 298 2.09 -13.32 -11.80
N GLU A 299 2.94 -14.04 -11.07
CA GLU A 299 2.47 -15.08 -10.15
C GLU A 299 2.48 -14.61 -8.70
N TRP A 300 1.27 -14.54 -8.11
CA TRP A 300 1.10 -14.21 -6.70
C TRP A 300 1.33 -15.41 -5.77
N PHE A 301 1.14 -16.63 -6.27
CA PHE A 301 1.36 -17.88 -5.55
C PHE A 301 2.63 -18.58 -6.06
N TRP A 302 3.16 -19.48 -5.25
CA TRP A 302 4.20 -20.38 -5.75
C TRP A 302 3.59 -21.37 -6.75
N GLU A 303 4.32 -21.62 -7.82
CA GLU A 303 4.02 -22.61 -8.86
C GLU A 303 5.32 -23.30 -9.27
N PRO A 304 5.26 -24.54 -9.79
CA PRO A 304 6.42 -25.22 -10.35
C PRO A 304 7.06 -24.45 -11.51
N ASP A 305 8.40 -24.54 -11.60
CA ASP A 305 9.23 -24.04 -12.71
C ASP A 305 9.24 -22.50 -12.89
N ASP A 306 8.92 -21.73 -11.86
CA ASP A 306 8.93 -20.26 -11.88
C ASP A 306 10.18 -19.62 -11.22
N GLU A 307 11.18 -20.41 -10.84
CA GLU A 307 12.39 -19.91 -10.13
C GLU A 307 13.15 -18.84 -10.91
N ASN A 308 13.15 -18.92 -12.24
CA ASN A 308 13.84 -17.98 -13.13
C ASN A 308 12.95 -16.81 -13.58
N ASN A 309 11.69 -16.73 -13.11
CA ASN A 309 10.72 -15.71 -13.48
C ASN A 309 10.60 -14.59 -12.42
N ILE A 310 11.54 -14.54 -11.48
CA ILE A 310 11.71 -13.41 -10.56
C ILE A 310 12.23 -12.17 -11.29
N TYR A 311 11.68 -10.99 -10.99
CA TYR A 311 12.12 -9.73 -11.59
C TYR A 311 13.62 -9.47 -11.37
N PRO A 312 14.38 -9.09 -12.42
CA PRO A 312 15.78 -8.68 -12.27
C PRO A 312 15.89 -7.45 -11.36
N LEU A 313 17.04 -7.28 -10.71
CA LEU A 313 17.29 -6.18 -9.77
C LEU A 313 16.98 -4.80 -10.39
N ASP A 314 17.39 -4.56 -11.64
CA ASP A 314 17.13 -3.27 -12.31
C ASP A 314 15.63 -2.99 -12.50
N ALA A 315 14.82 -4.02 -12.77
CA ALA A 315 13.37 -3.86 -12.86
C ALA A 315 12.74 -3.57 -11.49
N LEU A 316 13.25 -4.19 -10.42
CA LEU A 316 12.83 -3.89 -9.05
C LEU A 316 13.19 -2.46 -8.64
N MET A 317 14.37 -1.99 -9.01
CA MET A 317 14.80 -0.61 -8.74
C MET A 317 13.99 0.42 -9.54
N ASP A 318 13.65 0.12 -10.80
CA ASP A 318 12.74 0.95 -11.60
C ASP A 318 11.35 1.05 -10.95
N LYS A 319 10.80 -0.08 -10.48
CA LYS A 319 9.55 -0.13 -9.72
C LYS A 319 9.64 0.68 -8.43
N TYR A 320 10.72 0.55 -7.65
CA TYR A 320 10.94 1.32 -6.43
C TYR A 320 10.93 2.84 -6.70
N GLU A 321 11.67 3.30 -7.72
CA GLU A 321 11.71 4.71 -8.10
C GLU A 321 10.36 5.22 -8.65
N LYS A 322 9.54 4.34 -9.24
CA LYS A 322 8.21 4.65 -9.78
C LYS A 322 7.04 4.26 -8.85
N SER A 323 7.32 3.92 -7.60
CA SER A 323 6.32 3.72 -6.54
C SER A 323 6.69 4.57 -5.32
N VAL A 324 7.68 4.14 -4.54
CA VAL A 324 8.24 4.87 -3.40
C VAL A 324 8.74 6.25 -3.80
N GLY A 325 9.38 6.35 -4.98
CA GLY A 325 9.80 7.64 -5.54
C GLY A 325 8.67 8.49 -6.16
N ARG A 326 7.43 8.00 -6.16
CA ARG A 326 6.22 8.66 -6.65
C ARG A 326 5.12 8.68 -5.58
N ASN A 327 5.48 8.80 -4.31
CA ASN A 327 4.53 8.99 -3.21
C ASN A 327 3.53 7.82 -3.02
N ALA A 328 3.95 6.59 -3.33
CA ALA A 328 3.18 5.38 -3.09
C ALA A 328 3.99 4.37 -2.27
N THR A 329 3.32 3.66 -1.37
CA THR A 329 3.92 2.52 -0.66
C THR A 329 3.86 1.29 -1.57
N LEU A 330 4.99 0.60 -1.72
CA LEU A 330 5.14 -0.59 -2.56
C LEU A 330 4.93 -1.88 -1.76
N ILE A 331 4.08 -2.78 -2.26
CA ILE A 331 3.89 -4.12 -1.71
C ILE A 331 4.42 -5.16 -2.70
N LEU A 332 5.35 -6.01 -2.25
CA LEU A 332 5.86 -7.13 -3.03
C LEU A 332 5.10 -8.41 -2.69
N GLY A 333 4.56 -9.08 -3.70
CA GLY A 333 3.98 -10.42 -3.60
C GLY A 333 5.06 -11.48 -3.52
N LEU A 334 5.11 -12.20 -2.40
CA LEU A 334 6.10 -13.25 -2.10
C LEU A 334 5.42 -14.61 -1.96
N THR A 335 6.12 -15.64 -2.41
CA THR A 335 5.54 -16.96 -2.70
C THR A 335 6.26 -18.05 -1.91
N PRO A 336 5.84 -18.35 -0.66
CA PRO A 336 6.31 -19.54 0.02
C PRO A 336 6.00 -20.79 -0.82
N ASP A 337 6.94 -21.71 -0.86
CA ASP A 337 6.85 -22.96 -1.63
C ASP A 337 6.15 -24.08 -0.83
N PRO A 338 5.96 -25.29 -1.43
CA PRO A 338 5.31 -26.41 -0.75
C PRO A 338 6.10 -26.96 0.44
N THR A 339 7.39 -26.66 0.59
CA THR A 339 8.15 -27.02 1.79
C THR A 339 7.80 -26.10 2.97
N GLY A 340 7.34 -24.89 2.66
CA GLY A 340 7.00 -23.84 3.61
C GLY A 340 8.10 -22.79 3.77
N LEU A 341 8.91 -22.57 2.75
CA LEU A 341 10.00 -21.59 2.73
C LEU A 341 9.87 -20.63 1.54
N ILE A 342 10.42 -19.42 1.66
CA ILE A 342 10.66 -18.59 0.47
C ILE A 342 11.83 -19.20 -0.31
N PRO A 343 11.70 -19.45 -1.63
CA PRO A 343 12.76 -20.07 -2.41
C PRO A 343 14.06 -19.26 -2.38
N ILE A 344 15.20 -19.97 -2.47
CA ILE A 344 16.52 -19.36 -2.27
C ILE A 344 16.82 -18.21 -3.25
N GLY A 345 16.44 -18.36 -4.53
CA GLY A 345 16.59 -17.33 -5.55
C GLY A 345 15.81 -16.06 -5.22
N ASP A 346 14.57 -16.22 -4.76
CA ASP A 346 13.71 -15.13 -4.30
C ASP A 346 14.32 -14.42 -3.08
N THR A 347 14.81 -15.15 -2.07
CA THR A 347 15.48 -14.52 -0.90
C THR A 347 16.73 -13.73 -1.26
N GLN A 348 17.54 -14.26 -2.18
CA GLN A 348 18.75 -13.61 -2.66
C GLN A 348 18.42 -12.33 -3.44
N ARG A 349 17.42 -12.36 -4.32
CA ARG A 349 16.95 -11.18 -5.05
C ARG A 349 16.37 -10.10 -4.14
N LEU A 350 15.64 -10.49 -3.08
CA LEU A 350 15.15 -9.56 -2.07
C LEU A 350 16.29 -8.87 -1.34
N LYS A 351 17.32 -9.63 -0.93
CA LYS A 351 18.53 -9.06 -0.33
C LYS A 351 19.24 -8.09 -1.28
N GLU A 352 19.41 -8.47 -2.55
CA GLU A 352 20.00 -7.60 -3.59
C GLU A 352 19.24 -6.28 -3.72
N MET A 353 17.90 -6.32 -3.70
CA MET A 353 17.06 -5.13 -3.76
C MET A 353 17.32 -4.19 -2.57
N GLY A 354 17.31 -4.71 -1.34
CA GLY A 354 17.55 -3.89 -0.16
C GLY A 354 18.98 -3.34 -0.08
N ASP A 355 19.97 -4.15 -0.47
CA ASP A 355 21.38 -3.72 -0.57
C ASP A 355 21.52 -2.57 -1.59
N GLU A 356 20.86 -2.67 -2.75
CA GLU A 356 20.91 -1.65 -3.78
C GLU A 356 20.17 -0.36 -3.39
N ILE A 357 19.01 -0.45 -2.74
CA ILE A 357 18.32 0.72 -2.16
C ILE A 357 19.24 1.43 -1.17
N ASN A 358 19.89 0.69 -0.27
CA ASN A 358 20.82 1.24 0.70
C ASN A 358 22.05 1.86 0.01
N ARG A 359 22.64 1.19 -0.98
CA ARG A 359 23.78 1.70 -1.74
C ARG A 359 23.43 3.02 -2.41
N ARG A 360 22.22 3.15 -2.98
CA ARG A 360 21.79 4.38 -3.66
C ARG A 360 21.47 5.51 -2.67
N PHE A 361 20.66 5.24 -1.67
CA PHE A 361 19.92 6.31 -0.99
C PHE A 361 20.21 6.46 0.51
N SER A 362 21.02 5.58 1.13
CA SER A 362 21.31 5.68 2.57
C SER A 362 22.20 6.86 2.94
N SER A 363 23.10 7.27 2.04
CA SER A 363 24.16 8.26 2.32
C SER A 363 24.16 9.37 1.27
N PRO A 364 23.41 10.47 1.49
CA PRO A 364 23.40 11.60 0.56
C PRO A 364 24.74 12.33 0.54
N ILE A 365 25.08 12.95 -0.59
CA ILE A 365 26.21 13.88 -0.71
C ILE A 365 25.99 15.09 0.20
N ALA A 366 24.77 15.60 0.21
CA ALA A 366 24.34 16.67 1.08
C ALA A 366 22.82 16.58 1.31
N LYS A 367 22.36 17.10 2.45
CA LYS A 367 20.94 17.20 2.79
C LYS A 367 20.64 18.55 3.44
N THR A 368 19.45 19.10 3.18
CA THR A 368 18.88 20.25 3.87
C THR A 368 17.38 20.05 4.08
N LEU A 369 16.76 20.89 4.91
CA LEU A 369 15.34 20.86 5.24
C LEU A 369 14.86 22.27 5.60
N GLY A 370 13.55 22.49 5.61
CA GLY A 370 12.96 23.72 6.13
C GLY A 370 11.59 24.08 5.57
N GLN A 371 10.90 24.96 6.30
CA GLN A 371 9.60 25.48 5.91
C GLN A 371 9.76 26.71 5.00
N LYS A 372 10.10 26.48 3.72
CA LYS A 372 10.42 27.53 2.75
C LYS A 372 9.99 27.13 1.35
N LYS A 373 9.69 28.13 0.49
CA LYS A 373 9.46 27.91 -0.95
C LYS A 373 10.75 27.76 -1.76
N SER A 374 11.91 28.00 -1.17
CA SER A 374 13.20 27.72 -1.81
C SER A 374 14.23 27.25 -0.79
N LEU A 375 14.97 26.21 -1.16
CA LEU A 375 16.09 25.65 -0.39
C LEU A 375 17.30 25.52 -1.32
N THR A 376 18.43 26.05 -0.88
CA THR A 376 19.73 25.84 -1.54
C THR A 376 20.53 24.83 -0.75
N LEU A 377 21.04 23.82 -1.46
CA LEU A 377 21.84 22.73 -0.95
C LEU A 377 23.27 22.88 -1.46
N ASN A 378 24.18 23.39 -0.63
CA ASN A 378 25.59 23.53 -0.98
C ASN A 378 26.30 22.17 -0.89
N LEU A 379 27.09 21.81 -1.90
CA LEU A 379 27.77 20.50 -1.95
C LEU A 379 29.15 20.51 -1.28
N GLY A 380 29.61 21.66 -0.77
CA GLY A 380 30.94 21.85 -0.16
C GLY A 380 32.10 21.89 -1.17
N LYS A 381 32.04 21.07 -2.22
CA LYS A 381 32.96 21.06 -3.36
C LYS A 381 32.20 20.81 -4.66
N LYS A 382 32.82 21.18 -5.79
CA LYS A 382 32.32 20.82 -7.12
C LYS A 382 32.40 19.30 -7.28
N GLN A 383 31.28 18.64 -7.59
CA GLN A 383 31.20 17.20 -7.77
C GLN A 383 29.98 16.80 -8.60
N THR A 384 30.00 15.60 -9.18
CA THR A 384 28.90 15.07 -9.99
C THR A 384 27.71 14.68 -9.12
N VAL A 385 26.50 14.95 -9.60
CA VAL A 385 25.23 14.54 -9.01
C VAL A 385 24.26 14.10 -10.12
N ASN A 386 23.37 13.16 -9.84
CA ASN A 386 22.37 12.68 -10.82
C ASN A 386 21.02 12.26 -10.21
N TYR A 387 20.88 12.36 -8.88
CA TYR A 387 19.61 12.11 -8.19
C TYR A 387 19.31 13.16 -7.12
N CYS A 388 18.03 13.35 -6.85
CA CYS A 388 17.52 14.10 -5.71
C CYS A 388 16.40 13.34 -5.00
N ILE A 389 16.29 13.53 -3.69
CA ILE A 389 15.12 13.12 -2.91
C ILE A 389 14.50 14.36 -2.27
N ILE A 390 13.17 14.51 -2.42
CA ILE A 390 12.35 15.52 -1.75
C ILE A 390 11.31 14.81 -0.90
N GLN A 391 11.09 15.28 0.33
CA GLN A 391 10.02 14.79 1.21
C GLN A 391 9.33 15.95 1.91
N GLU A 392 8.00 15.98 1.85
CA GLU A 392 7.17 16.84 2.67
C GLU A 392 6.92 16.18 4.03
N ASN A 393 6.63 16.99 5.05
CA ASN A 393 6.12 16.51 6.32
C ASN A 393 4.67 16.04 6.13
N ILE A 394 4.47 14.78 5.77
CA ILE A 394 3.16 14.32 5.28
C ILE A 394 2.02 14.49 6.30
N LYS A 395 2.33 14.52 7.60
CA LYS A 395 1.37 14.84 8.68
C LYS A 395 0.67 16.20 8.52
N ASN A 396 1.30 17.10 7.77
CA ASN A 396 0.89 18.47 7.52
C ASN A 396 0.23 18.64 6.13
N GLY A 397 -0.04 17.53 5.43
CA GLY A 397 -0.67 17.46 4.11
C GLY A 397 0.32 17.58 2.95
N GLU A 398 -0.19 17.34 1.74
CA GLU A 398 0.52 17.56 0.47
C GLU A 398 0.37 19.03 0.04
N ARG A 399 1.44 19.81 0.16
CA ARG A 399 1.39 21.27 -0.02
C ARG A 399 1.96 21.71 -1.36
N ILE A 400 3.02 21.05 -1.84
CA ILE A 400 3.69 21.39 -3.10
C ILE A 400 2.77 21.05 -4.28
N ARG A 401 2.61 22.01 -5.21
CA ARG A 401 1.85 21.83 -6.47
C ARG A 401 2.72 21.88 -7.70
N GLN A 402 3.81 22.65 -7.65
CA GLN A 402 4.85 22.66 -8.66
C GLN A 402 6.21 22.86 -7.98
N TYR A 403 7.25 22.21 -8.51
CA TYR A 403 8.63 22.47 -8.12
C TYR A 403 9.59 22.40 -9.30
N LYS A 404 10.77 22.99 -9.10
CA LYS A 404 11.91 22.95 -10.01
C LYS A 404 13.18 22.69 -9.21
N ILE A 405 14.05 21.84 -9.74
CA ILE A 405 15.42 21.66 -9.23
C ILE A 405 16.40 22.26 -10.23
N GLU A 406 17.33 23.04 -9.73
CA GLU A 406 18.41 23.64 -10.51
C GLU A 406 19.77 23.26 -9.92
N ALA A 407 20.77 23.08 -10.79
CA ALA A 407 22.16 22.86 -10.44
C ALA A 407 23.01 24.09 -10.72
N LYS A 408 23.94 24.43 -9.83
CA LYS A 408 24.88 25.54 -10.00
C LYS A 408 26.17 25.04 -10.67
N VAL A 409 26.25 25.24 -11.98
CA VAL A 409 27.35 24.85 -12.86
C VAL A 409 28.12 26.09 -13.28
N ASN A 410 29.43 26.14 -12.99
CA ASN A 410 30.30 27.28 -13.33
C ASN A 410 29.71 28.64 -12.91
N GLY A 411 29.11 28.69 -11.72
CA GLY A 411 28.49 29.90 -11.16
C GLY A 411 27.07 30.20 -11.65
N LYS A 412 26.55 29.51 -12.68
CA LYS A 412 25.22 29.72 -13.26
C LYS A 412 24.24 28.60 -12.85
N TRP A 413 22.99 28.96 -12.62
CA TRP A 413 21.93 27.99 -12.34
C TRP A 413 21.35 27.44 -13.64
N GLN A 414 21.23 26.12 -13.72
CA GLN A 414 20.66 25.39 -14.85
C GLN A 414 19.59 24.43 -14.33
N SER A 415 18.44 24.35 -15.02
CA SER A 415 17.37 23.41 -14.65
C SER A 415 17.81 21.98 -14.88
N VAL A 416 17.57 21.09 -13.92
CA VAL A 416 17.84 19.64 -14.08
C VAL A 416 16.57 18.81 -14.09
N CYS A 417 15.53 19.22 -13.36
CA CYS A 417 14.21 18.62 -13.43
C CYS A 417 13.12 19.57 -12.89
N SER A 418 11.86 19.21 -13.12
CA SER A 418 10.68 19.87 -12.58
C SER A 418 9.58 18.83 -12.36
N GLY A 419 8.64 19.14 -11.47
CA GLY A 419 7.53 18.24 -11.19
C GLY A 419 6.40 18.93 -10.44
N GLU A 420 5.43 18.12 -10.00
CA GLU A 420 4.22 18.56 -9.30
C GLU A 420 4.18 17.98 -7.89
N SER A 421 3.57 16.79 -7.71
CA SER A 421 3.40 16.14 -6.42
C SER A 421 4.73 15.71 -5.80
N VAL A 422 4.91 15.99 -4.51
CA VAL A 422 6.02 15.43 -3.71
C VAL A 422 5.49 14.45 -2.66
N GLY A 423 4.67 14.92 -1.72
CA GLY A 423 4.13 14.09 -0.65
C GLY A 423 5.21 13.48 0.24
N HIS A 424 5.02 12.23 0.66
CA HIS A 424 5.94 11.54 1.56
C HIS A 424 7.34 11.41 0.96
N LYS A 425 7.44 11.08 -0.33
CA LYS A 425 8.73 10.96 -1.01
C LYS A 425 8.62 11.11 -2.53
N ARG A 426 9.53 11.93 -3.06
CA ARG A 426 9.83 12.04 -4.49
C ARG A 426 11.30 11.71 -4.73
N ILE A 427 11.56 10.75 -5.63
CA ILE A 427 12.90 10.47 -6.16
C ILE A 427 12.96 11.02 -7.59
N GLU A 428 13.92 11.91 -7.84
CA GLU A 428 14.21 12.44 -9.16
C GLU A 428 15.55 11.90 -9.66
N LYS A 429 15.57 11.49 -10.92
CA LYS A 429 16.75 11.08 -11.68
C LYS A 429 16.94 12.05 -12.84
N PHE A 430 18.16 12.48 -13.07
CA PHE A 430 18.52 13.36 -14.20
C PHE A 430 19.91 13.01 -14.71
N ASP A 431 20.28 13.55 -15.87
CA ASP A 431 21.62 13.32 -16.45
C ASP A 431 22.72 13.80 -15.49
N PRO A 432 23.83 13.04 -15.31
CA PRO A 432 24.91 13.43 -14.43
C PRO A 432 25.46 14.82 -14.74
N ILE A 433 25.53 15.67 -13.72
CA ILE A 433 25.95 17.06 -13.86
C ILE A 433 26.94 17.43 -12.76
N GLU A 434 28.01 18.13 -13.13
CA GLU A 434 29.04 18.59 -12.20
C GLU A 434 28.63 19.94 -11.58
N ALA A 435 28.17 19.90 -10.33
CA ALA A 435 27.57 21.05 -9.67
C ALA A 435 28.33 21.44 -8.39
N SER A 436 28.15 22.70 -7.96
CA SER A 436 28.64 23.20 -6.67
C SER A 436 27.52 23.33 -5.61
N ALA A 437 26.28 23.43 -6.07
CA ALA A 437 25.08 23.50 -5.25
C ALA A 437 23.87 23.04 -6.07
N LEU A 438 22.82 22.59 -5.40
CA LEU A 438 21.48 22.43 -5.97
C LEU A 438 20.51 23.41 -5.33
N ARG A 439 19.43 23.74 -6.02
CA ARG A 439 18.34 24.59 -5.50
C ARG A 439 17.00 23.97 -5.84
N LEU A 440 16.20 23.74 -4.81
CA LEU A 440 14.78 23.46 -4.93
C LEU A 440 14.01 24.78 -4.87
N THR A 441 13.12 25.00 -5.83
CA THR A 441 12.19 26.13 -5.89
C THR A 441 10.77 25.60 -6.05
N ILE A 442 9.82 26.15 -5.31
CA ILE A 442 8.41 25.75 -5.29
C ILE A 442 7.56 26.95 -5.74
N PRO A 443 7.28 27.09 -7.05
CA PRO A 443 6.49 28.19 -7.59
C PRO A 443 5.04 28.16 -7.08
N GLU A 444 4.46 26.96 -6.96
CA GLU A 444 3.05 26.77 -6.59
C GLU A 444 2.92 25.83 -5.38
N SER A 445 2.13 26.24 -4.40
CA SER A 445 1.85 25.47 -3.18
C SER A 445 0.56 25.96 -2.51
N VAL A 446 -0.24 25.05 -1.95
CA VAL A 446 -1.50 25.40 -1.25
C VAL A 446 -1.28 25.93 0.17
N ALA A 447 -0.10 25.69 0.75
CA ALA A 447 0.38 26.34 1.97
C ALA A 447 1.91 26.42 1.95
N LEU A 448 2.51 27.06 2.96
CA LEU A 448 3.97 27.07 3.12
C LEU A 448 4.49 25.63 3.14
N PRO A 449 5.33 25.20 2.18
CA PRO A 449 5.85 23.84 2.15
C PRO A 449 6.64 23.53 3.43
N ASP A 450 6.45 22.33 3.99
CA ASP A 450 7.21 21.84 5.15
C ASP A 450 8.11 20.68 4.70
N ILE A 451 9.32 21.01 4.24
CA ILE A 451 10.22 20.06 3.60
C ILE A 451 11.10 19.43 4.67
N ILE A 452 10.95 18.13 4.92
CA ILE A 452 11.74 17.38 5.92
C ILE A 452 13.02 16.79 5.33
N ASN A 453 13.10 16.72 3.99
CA ASN A 453 14.29 16.25 3.28
C ASN A 453 14.36 16.89 1.89
N PHE A 454 15.46 17.57 1.60
CA PHE A 454 15.96 17.80 0.24
C PHE A 454 17.41 17.34 0.21
N SER A 455 17.68 16.24 -0.49
CA SER A 455 19.01 15.61 -0.56
C SER A 455 19.38 15.25 -1.98
N THR A 456 20.68 15.07 -2.22
CA THR A 456 21.22 14.68 -3.54
C THR A 456 22.25 13.58 -3.44
N TYR A 457 22.39 12.83 -4.53
CA TYR A 457 23.20 11.63 -4.63
C TYR A 457 23.91 11.58 -5.98
N TYR A 458 24.99 10.79 -6.02
CA TYR A 458 25.60 10.36 -7.26
C TYR A 458 25.59 8.84 -7.31
N ILE A 459 24.77 8.30 -8.20
CA ILE A 459 24.61 6.86 -8.42
C ILE A 459 25.28 6.53 -9.73
N LYS A 460 26.37 5.76 -9.64
CA LYS A 460 27.06 5.21 -10.80
C LYS A 460 26.24 4.13 -11.49
#